data_AF-A0A7W0PE35-F1
#
_entry.id   AF-A0A7W0PE35-F1
#
_cell.length_a   1.000
_cell.length_b   1.000
_cell.length_c   1.000
_cell.angle_alpha   90.00
_cell.angle_beta   90.00
_cell.angle_gamma   90.00
#
_symmetry.space_group_name_H-M   'P 1'
#
loop_
_entity.id
_entity.type
_entity.pdbx_description
1 polymer ?
#
loop_
_entity_poly.entity_id
_entity_poly.type
_entity_poly.pdbx_seq_one_letter_code
_entity_poly.pdbx_strand_id
1 'polypeptide(L)'
;MVFPQAPKVSLYADWHYVLVEAGPEQALIWRTGHMRLHDGAVPDLFFPADRSWLVSALWDDTWTCIGGSTALIETLQADPRVQARPVQLDEDATPPGHDCY
;
A
#
# COMPACT_ATOMS: atom_id res chain seq x y z
N MET A 1 5.07 -10.28 14.34
CA MET A 1 3.69 -9.75 14.53
C MET A 1 3.77 -8.54 15.46
N VAL A 2 3.47 -7.34 14.97
CA VAL A 2 3.73 -6.07 15.69
C VAL A 2 2.64 -5.75 16.73
N PHE A 3 1.40 -6.23 16.55
CA PHE A 3 0.27 -5.96 17.45
C PHE A 3 -0.54 -7.23 17.76
N PRO A 4 -0.07 -8.13 18.64
CA PRO A 4 -0.67 -9.45 18.86
C PRO A 4 -2.07 -9.41 19.51
N GLN A 5 -2.41 -8.34 20.21
CA GLN A 5 -3.68 -8.20 20.95
C GLN A 5 -4.68 -7.24 20.29
N ALA A 6 -4.33 -6.66 19.14
CA ALA A 6 -5.21 -5.73 18.47
C ALA A 6 -6.40 -6.48 17.81
N PRO A 7 -7.62 -5.91 17.86
CA PRO A 7 -8.77 -6.51 17.21
C PRO A 7 -8.52 -6.61 15.70
N LYS A 8 -8.86 -7.76 15.14
CA LYS A 8 -8.74 -8.01 13.70
C LYS A 8 -10.06 -7.69 13.01
N VAL A 9 -9.96 -7.14 11.81
CA VAL A 9 -11.09 -6.88 10.92
C VAL A 9 -10.87 -7.69 9.64
N SER A 10 -11.90 -8.42 9.20
CA SER A 10 -11.87 -9.11 7.91
C SER A 10 -12.15 -8.12 6.79
N LEU A 11 -11.28 -8.09 5.79
CA LEU A 11 -11.39 -7.31 4.56
C LEU A 11 -11.32 -8.27 3.36
N TYR A 12 -11.10 -7.74 2.16
CA TYR A 12 -10.94 -8.44 0.87
C TYR A 12 -10.51 -9.91 1.01
N ALA A 13 -11.26 -10.82 0.35
CA ALA A 13 -11.01 -12.26 0.36
C ALA A 13 -10.93 -12.89 1.77
N ASP A 14 -11.68 -12.36 2.73
CA ASP A 14 -11.73 -12.79 4.15
C ASP A 14 -10.37 -12.71 4.88
N TRP A 15 -9.45 -11.89 4.38
CA TRP A 15 -8.16 -11.66 5.02
C TRP A 15 -8.31 -10.82 6.28
N HIS A 16 -7.56 -11.18 7.33
CA HIS A 16 -7.67 -10.56 8.64
C HIS A 16 -6.59 -9.50 8.84
N TYR A 17 -6.99 -8.24 8.91
CA TYR A 17 -6.11 -7.09 9.11
C TYR A 17 -6.19 -6.55 10.53
N VAL A 18 -5.10 -5.95 10.99
CA VAL A 18 -5.09 -5.11 12.19
C VAL A 18 -5.10 -3.64 11.76
N LEU A 19 -6.06 -2.86 12.26
CA LEU A 19 -6.09 -1.42 12.04
C LEU A 19 -5.34 -0.72 13.17
N VAL A 20 -4.40 0.16 12.80
CA VAL A 20 -3.60 0.94 13.76
C VAL A 20 -3.67 2.40 13.34
N GLU A 21 -4.03 3.26 14.29
CA GLU A 21 -3.91 4.70 14.14
C GLU A 21 -2.48 5.14 14.47
N ALA A 22 -1.91 5.99 13.61
CA ALA A 22 -0.52 6.41 13.74
C ALA A 22 -0.34 7.86 13.28
N GLY A 23 0.51 8.60 13.98
CA GLY A 23 0.98 9.90 13.51
C GLY A 23 1.99 9.79 12.37
N PRO A 24 2.28 10.90 11.65
CA PRO A 24 3.25 10.91 10.54
C PRO A 24 4.63 10.37 10.92
N GLU A 25 5.14 10.71 12.11
CA GLU A 25 6.44 10.23 12.58
C GLU A 25 6.46 8.71 12.78
N GLN A 26 5.37 8.15 13.33
CA GLN A 26 5.22 6.71 13.53
C GLN A 26 5.06 5.98 12.19
N ALA A 27 4.31 6.56 11.26
CA ALA A 27 4.14 6.01 9.92
C ALA A 27 5.46 5.94 9.13
N LEU A 28 6.33 6.94 9.29
CA LEU A 28 7.63 6.99 8.61
C LEU A 28 8.59 5.90 9.06
N ILE A 29 8.57 5.53 10.35
CA ILE A 29 9.44 4.46 10.88
C ILE A 29 8.92 3.06 10.57
N TRP A 30 7.66 2.93 10.15
CA TRP A 30 7.03 1.65 9.85
C TRP A 30 7.33 1.13 8.43
N ARG A 31 7.74 1.99 7.50
CA ARG A 31 8.10 1.57 6.13
C ARG A 31 9.53 1.94 5.74
N THR A 32 10.53 1.23 6.28
CA THR A 32 11.92 1.37 5.84
C THR A 32 12.35 0.37 4.75
N GLY A 33 11.41 -0.29 4.04
CA GLY A 33 11.73 -1.25 2.96
C GLY A 33 10.50 -1.88 2.29
N HIS A 34 10.73 -2.65 1.21
CA HIS A 34 9.70 -3.45 0.52
C HIS A 34 9.55 -4.84 1.19
N MET A 35 8.33 -5.38 1.24
CA MET A 35 7.93 -6.61 1.94
C MET A 35 8.71 -7.88 1.58
N ARG A 36 9.33 -7.90 0.39
CA ARG A 36 10.17 -9.05 -0.02
C ARG A 36 11.51 -9.14 0.70
N LEU A 37 11.93 -8.09 1.41
CA LEU A 37 13.01 -8.21 2.37
C LEU A 37 12.39 -8.79 3.65
N HIS A 38 12.91 -9.92 4.14
CA HIS A 38 12.43 -10.68 5.31
C HIS A 38 12.20 -9.88 6.62
N ASP A 39 12.48 -8.57 6.61
CA ASP A 39 12.31 -7.58 7.66
C ASP A 39 11.17 -6.56 7.39
N GLY A 40 10.37 -6.76 6.33
CA GLY A 40 9.35 -5.83 5.84
C GLY A 40 8.30 -5.47 6.90
N ALA A 41 8.51 -4.34 7.56
CA ALA A 41 7.60 -3.83 8.56
C ALA A 41 6.26 -3.42 7.90
N VAL A 42 5.18 -3.89 8.53
CA VAL A 42 3.80 -3.40 8.40
C VAL A 42 3.74 -1.87 8.21
N PRO A 43 2.75 -1.30 7.52
CA PRO A 43 1.46 -1.93 7.15
C PRO A 43 1.29 -2.21 5.65
N ASP A 44 0.48 -3.22 5.34
CA ASP A 44 0.08 -3.60 3.98
C ASP A 44 -0.79 -2.51 3.32
N LEU A 45 -1.60 -1.83 4.13
CA LEU A 45 -2.51 -0.76 3.72
C LEU A 45 -2.22 0.53 4.52
N PHE A 46 -2.20 1.68 3.84
CA PHE A 46 -2.03 2.98 4.50
C PHE A 46 -2.97 4.03 3.90
N PHE A 47 -3.69 4.75 4.74
CA PHE A 47 -4.63 5.79 4.32
C PHE A 47 -4.75 6.88 5.41
N PRO A 48 -5.02 8.14 5.03
CA PRO A 48 -5.24 9.24 5.96
C PRO A 48 -6.61 9.10 6.64
N ALA A 49 -6.80 9.79 7.78
CA ALA A 49 -8.05 9.76 8.53
C ALA A 49 -9.29 10.19 7.69
N ASP A 50 -9.09 11.07 6.71
CA ASP A 50 -10.12 11.53 5.79
C ASP A 50 -10.39 10.58 4.61
N ARG A 51 -9.63 9.48 4.49
CA ARG A 51 -9.71 8.46 3.43
C ARG A 51 -9.57 9.02 2.01
N SER A 52 -8.87 10.15 1.86
CA SER A 52 -8.68 10.81 0.56
C SER A 52 -7.81 10.02 -0.43
N TRP A 53 -7.02 9.05 0.06
CA TRP A 53 -6.21 8.13 -0.75
C TRP A 53 -5.92 6.83 0.01
N LEU A 54 -5.42 5.82 -0.70
CA LEU A 54 -5.01 4.53 -0.17
C LEU A 54 -3.73 4.07 -0.85
N VAL A 55 -2.79 3.55 -0.07
CA VAL A 55 -1.62 2.83 -0.55
C VAL A 55 -1.78 1.36 -0.17
N SER A 56 -1.65 0.47 -1.16
CA SER A 56 -1.60 -0.98 -0.98
C SER A 56 -0.24 -1.50 -1.41
N ALA A 57 0.48 -2.13 -0.50
CA ALA A 57 1.69 -2.89 -0.79
C ALA A 57 1.50 -4.25 -0.12
N LEU A 58 1.00 -5.23 -0.88
CA LEU A 58 0.77 -6.57 -0.36
C LEU A 58 2.08 -7.38 -0.42
N TRP A 59 2.13 -8.47 0.35
CA TRP A 59 3.33 -9.29 0.55
C TRP A 59 3.80 -10.02 -0.71
N ASP A 60 2.88 -10.30 -1.61
CA ASP A 60 3.06 -10.99 -2.89
C ASP A 60 3.49 -10.02 -4.02
N ASP A 61 3.10 -8.75 -3.94
CA ASP A 61 3.46 -7.74 -4.93
C ASP A 61 4.95 -7.38 -4.89
N THR A 62 5.52 -6.98 -6.03
CA THR A 62 6.82 -6.26 -6.08
C THR A 62 6.66 -4.76 -6.29
N TRP A 63 5.41 -4.31 -6.39
CA TRP A 63 5.03 -2.94 -6.64
C TRP A 63 4.15 -2.41 -5.52
N THR A 64 3.61 -1.21 -5.70
CA THR A 64 2.68 -0.58 -4.77
C THR A 64 1.56 0.04 -5.58
N CYS A 65 0.33 -0.27 -5.19
CA CYS A 65 -0.86 0.33 -5.78
C CYS A 65 -1.26 1.57 -4.96
N ILE A 66 -1.59 2.66 -5.64
CA ILE A 66 -2.06 3.90 -5.01
C ILE A 66 -3.41 4.27 -5.63
N GLY A 67 -4.43 4.37 -4.80
CA GLY A 67 -5.75 4.86 -5.17
C GLY A 67 -5.99 6.25 -4.60
N GLY A 68 -6.55 7.16 -5.39
CA GLY A 68 -6.87 8.51 -4.95
C GLY A 68 -7.41 9.38 -6.09
N SER A 69 -7.40 10.69 -5.90
CA SER A 69 -7.85 11.63 -6.93
C SER A 69 -6.96 11.64 -8.17
N THR A 70 -7.52 12.02 -9.32
CA THR A 70 -6.75 12.21 -10.57
C THR A 70 -5.54 13.11 -10.38
N ALA A 71 -5.69 14.22 -9.65
CA ALA A 71 -4.60 15.15 -9.38
C ALA A 71 -3.44 14.51 -8.59
N LEU A 72 -3.74 13.61 -7.65
CA LEU A 72 -2.72 12.84 -6.91
C LEU A 72 -1.95 11.92 -7.87
N ILE A 73 -2.68 11.18 -8.71
CA ILE A 73 -2.08 10.24 -9.67
C ILE A 73 -1.21 10.96 -10.70
N GLU A 74 -1.67 12.09 -11.23
CA GLU A 74 -0.90 12.94 -12.15
C GLU A 74 0.38 13.47 -11.48
N THR A 75 0.30 13.89 -10.22
CA THR A 75 1.47 14.36 -9.45
C THR A 75 2.51 13.24 -9.30
N LEU A 76 2.08 12.01 -9.00
CA LEU A 76 2.97 10.86 -8.87
C LEU A 76 3.63 10.47 -10.20
N GLN A 77 2.89 10.55 -11.31
CA GLN A 77 3.46 10.30 -12.65
C GLN A 77 4.50 11.35 -13.06
N ALA A 78 4.34 12.60 -12.61
CA ALA A 78 5.28 13.66 -12.92
C ALA A 78 6.57 13.59 -12.08
N ASP A 79 6.60 12.81 -10.99
CA ASP A 79 7.77 12.69 -10.12
C ASP A 79 8.80 11.69 -10.69
N PRO A 80 10.00 12.13 -11.09
CA PRO A 80 11.00 11.24 -11.69
C PRO A 80 11.55 10.20 -10.71
N ARG A 81 11.28 10.31 -9.41
CA ARG A 81 11.67 9.32 -8.40
C ARG A 81 10.71 8.12 -8.37
N VAL A 82 9.54 8.24 -8.99
CA VAL A 82 8.50 7.22 -8.97
C VAL A 82 8.31 6.67 -10.38
N GLN A 83 8.47 5.36 -10.55
CA GLN A 83 8.07 4.68 -11.77
C GLN A 83 6.57 4.36 -11.69
N ALA A 84 5.74 5.35 -11.96
CA ALA A 84 4.28 5.21 -11.88
C ALA A 84 3.65 4.89 -13.24
N ARG A 85 2.66 4.00 -13.23
CA ARG A 85 1.77 3.73 -14.36
C ARG A 85 0.32 3.89 -13.90
N PRO A 86 -0.52 4.70 -14.57
CA PRO A 86 -1.94 4.72 -14.28
C PRO A 86 -2.60 3.41 -14.72
N VAL A 87 -3.58 2.98 -13.95
CA VAL A 87 -4.38 1.78 -14.21
C VAL A 87 -5.84 2.13 -13.95
N GLN A 88 -6.73 1.81 -14.88
CA GLN A 88 -8.19 1.86 -14.67
C GLN A 88 -8.68 0.63 -13.91
N LEU A 89 -9.90 0.69 -13.37
CA LEU A 89 -10.46 -0.39 -12.53
C LEU A 89 -10.56 -1.74 -13.26
N ASP A 90 -10.74 -1.72 -14.57
CA ASP A 90 -10.89 -2.86 -15.47
C ASP A 90 -9.59 -3.26 -16.18
N GLU A 91 -8.49 -2.53 -15.93
CA GLU A 91 -7.18 -2.83 -16.49
C GLU A 91 -6.37 -3.73 -15.55
N ASP A 92 -5.49 -4.54 -16.14
CA ASP A 92 -4.51 -5.30 -15.38
C ASP A 92 -3.57 -4.32 -14.65
N ALA A 93 -3.54 -4.44 -13.32
CA ALA A 93 -2.69 -3.63 -12.45
C ALA A 93 -1.24 -4.13 -12.36
N THR A 94 -0.95 -5.30 -12.91
CA THR A 94 0.40 -5.86 -12.95
C THR A 94 1.33 -4.94 -13.76
N PRO A 95 2.46 -4.51 -13.20
CA PRO A 95 3.44 -3.74 -13.96
C PRO A 95 4.04 -4.59 -15.10
N PRO A 96 4.37 -3.98 -16.26
CA PRO A 96 4.99 -4.70 -17.36
C PRO A 96 6.29 -5.42 -16.93
N GLY A 97 6.39 -6.72 -17.23
CA GLY A 97 7.55 -7.54 -16.87
C GLY A 97 7.51 -8.14 -15.46
N HIS A 98 6.38 -8.03 -14.76
CA HIS A 98 6.13 -8.66 -13.47
C HIS A 98 5.04 -9.72 -13.58
N ASP A 99 5.04 -10.67 -12.64
CA ASP A 99 4.00 -11.69 -12.50
C ASP A 99 3.09 -11.34 -11.30
N CYS A 100 1.78 -11.44 -11.48
CA CYS A 100 0.81 -11.54 -10.39
C CYS A 100 0.63 -13.02 -10.01
N TYR A 101 0.70 -13.35 -8.71
CA TYR A 101 0.53 -14.73 -8.20
C TYR A 101 -0.78 -14.90 -7.44
#